data_AF-A0A8C1LBW6-F1
#
_entry.id   AF-A0A8C1LBW6-F1
#
_cell.length_a   1.000
_cell.length_b   1.000
_cell.length_c   1.000
_cell.angle_alpha   90.00
_cell.angle_beta   90.00
_cell.angle_gamma   90.00
#
_symmetry.space_group_name_H-M   'P 1'
#
loop_
_entity.id
_entity.type
_entity.pdbx_description
1 polymer ?
#
loop_
_entity_poly.entity_id
_entity_poly.type
_entity_poly.pdbx_seq_one_letter_code
_entity_poly.pdbx_strand_id
1 'polypeptide(L)'
;MAAALENELEVDNEDYYSLLNVRREATQEELKSSYRRLCMLYHPDKHRDPELKKQAEQLFTYVHQAYEVLSDPQSRAIYDIFGKKGLEVEGWEVVEKKRTPAEIREEYERLQRERDERRLQQRTNPKGTISVGIDASDLFDRYEEDFEDVPGGGFPHIEINRMHISQSIEAPLTTSDTAVLSGSLSTHNGNGGGNINLCVRRVTSARGWGELEFGAGDIRGPLFGMKVFRNVTARCFVTAQWGLQFSSRGVKPSATTMMARNLDQNTMGYLQWRWGSQSAMTTSIVRDTKTSHFTLALQLGVPHSYLMMSYQYKFQDEDQTKVKGSIKTGFFGTLVEYGAERKISRHSVVAATVSIGVPQGVSLKIRLNRASQTYLFPIHLTDQILPSAVFYATVGPLAFYLAVQKLIIMPYVRAQKEQELEKHKEVSASDIARRKQEAEAAVLLMQESVKRIIDAEESKMGLIILNAWYGKFVSDNNQKRESAKVIDVTVQLQCLVKDSKLILTEASKVRHANIYRCFTSMSCLKVCDFSPKEVKLKVPFNKKKKSVLHGSRG
;
A
#
# COMPACT_ATOMS: atom_id res chain seq x y z
N MET A 1 7.53 16.07 -18.41
CA MET A 1 6.38 16.30 -19.32
C MET A 1 5.79 14.95 -19.75
N ALA A 2 5.31 14.15 -18.81
CA ALA A 2 4.81 12.79 -19.06
C ALA A 2 3.51 12.51 -18.28
N ALA A 3 2.70 13.55 -18.04
CA ALA A 3 1.50 13.48 -17.20
C ALA A 3 0.32 14.31 -17.73
N ALA A 4 0.28 14.60 -19.04
CA ALA A 4 -0.72 15.53 -19.60
C ALA A 4 -1.55 14.96 -20.77
N LEU A 5 -1.48 13.66 -21.06
CA LEU A 5 -2.19 13.03 -22.20
C LEU A 5 -2.79 11.66 -21.84
N GLU A 6 -3.25 11.48 -20.60
CA GLU A 6 -3.89 10.22 -20.13
C GLU A 6 -5.42 10.26 -20.07
N ASN A 7 -6.07 11.32 -20.55
CA ASN A 7 -7.53 11.50 -20.33
C ASN A 7 -8.44 11.33 -21.54
N GLU A 8 -7.96 10.82 -22.67
CA GLU A 8 -8.85 10.57 -23.80
C GLU A 8 -8.58 9.19 -24.39
N LEU A 9 -9.62 8.33 -24.36
CA LEU A 9 -9.80 7.02 -25.01
C LEU A 9 -10.00 5.81 -24.08
N GLU A 10 -10.72 5.99 -22.96
CA GLU A 10 -11.67 4.97 -22.49
C GLU A 10 -12.97 5.14 -23.28
N VAL A 11 -13.47 4.07 -23.91
CA VAL A 11 -14.85 4.07 -24.41
C VAL A 11 -15.63 2.95 -23.72
N ASP A 12 -16.17 3.31 -22.57
CA ASP A 12 -17.53 3.07 -22.10
C ASP A 12 -18.32 1.92 -22.73
N ASN A 13 -18.20 0.74 -22.11
CA ASN A 13 -19.26 -0.29 -22.06
C ASN A 13 -20.46 0.16 -21.20
N GLU A 14 -20.75 1.46 -21.21
CA GLU A 14 -21.36 2.10 -20.05
C GLU A 14 -22.75 2.68 -20.30
N ASP A 15 -23.23 2.72 -21.56
CA ASP A 15 -24.52 3.32 -21.90
C ASP A 15 -25.73 2.33 -21.91
N TYR A 16 -26.63 2.40 -20.91
CA TYR A 16 -27.79 1.53 -20.71
C TYR A 16 -28.83 1.72 -21.83
N TYR A 17 -28.95 2.92 -22.41
CA TYR A 17 -29.84 3.14 -23.56
C TYR A 17 -29.39 2.35 -24.78
N SER A 18 -28.08 2.26 -24.97
CA SER A 18 -27.46 1.48 -26.04
C SER A 18 -27.60 -0.03 -25.81
N LEU A 19 -27.76 -0.49 -24.57
CA LEU A 19 -28.00 -1.90 -24.26
C LEU A 19 -29.43 -2.32 -24.62
N LEU A 20 -30.42 -1.46 -24.32
CA LEU A 20 -31.81 -1.66 -24.69
C LEU A 20 -32.11 -1.29 -26.16
N ASN A 21 -31.11 -0.82 -26.90
CA ASN A 21 -31.25 -0.38 -28.30
C ASN A 21 -32.36 0.66 -28.51
N VAL A 22 -32.45 1.61 -27.58
CA VAL A 22 -33.40 2.72 -27.59
C VAL A 22 -32.65 4.06 -27.61
N ARG A 23 -33.35 5.13 -27.97
CA ARG A 23 -32.80 6.50 -27.90
C ARG A 23 -32.84 6.99 -26.45
N ARG A 24 -32.00 7.98 -26.09
CA ARG A 24 -32.03 8.61 -24.75
C ARG A 24 -33.37 9.29 -24.45
N GLU A 25 -34.05 9.77 -25.49
CA GLU A 25 -35.39 10.37 -25.45
C GLU A 25 -36.53 9.33 -25.35
N ALA A 26 -36.22 8.03 -25.25
CA ALA A 26 -37.24 6.98 -25.28
C ALA A 26 -38.22 7.08 -24.10
N THR A 27 -39.50 6.89 -24.40
CA THR A 27 -40.58 6.85 -23.40
C THR A 27 -40.52 5.55 -22.58
N GLN A 28 -41.17 5.54 -21.41
CA GLN A 28 -41.23 4.33 -20.57
C GLN A 28 -41.89 3.14 -21.30
N GLU A 29 -42.86 3.41 -22.17
CA GLU A 29 -43.51 2.38 -22.98
C GLU A 29 -42.54 1.74 -23.99
N GLU A 30 -41.70 2.56 -24.64
CA GLU A 30 -40.65 2.09 -25.56
C GLU A 30 -39.59 1.26 -24.82
N LEU A 31 -39.13 1.71 -23.65
CA LEU A 31 -38.19 0.97 -22.80
C LEU A 31 -38.75 -0.40 -22.40
N LYS A 32 -40.01 -0.46 -21.97
CA LYS A 32 -40.69 -1.70 -21.59
C LYS A 32 -40.91 -2.64 -22.77
N SER A 33 -41.21 -2.09 -23.95
CA SER A 33 -41.37 -2.88 -25.18
C SER A 33 -40.05 -3.51 -25.63
N SER A 34 -38.94 -2.75 -25.60
CA SER A 34 -37.63 -3.24 -26.00
C SER A 34 -37.08 -4.26 -25.01
N TYR A 35 -37.26 -4.01 -23.71
CA TYR A 35 -36.92 -4.94 -22.65
C TYR A 35 -37.63 -6.29 -22.83
N ARG A 36 -38.96 -6.29 -23.03
CA ARG A 36 -39.73 -7.52 -23.30
C ARG A 36 -39.19 -8.28 -24.51
N ARG A 37 -38.84 -7.58 -25.60
CA ARG A 37 -38.27 -8.18 -26.82
C ARG A 37 -36.91 -8.85 -26.54
N LEU A 38 -36.02 -8.16 -25.83
CA LEU A 38 -34.68 -8.65 -25.51
C LEU A 38 -34.73 -9.81 -24.50
N CYS A 39 -35.63 -9.76 -23.51
CA CYS A 39 -35.88 -10.89 -22.61
C CYS A 39 -36.38 -12.13 -23.34
N MET A 40 -37.27 -11.97 -24.32
CA MET A 40 -37.74 -13.11 -25.15
C MET A 40 -36.66 -13.67 -26.08
N LEU A 41 -35.61 -12.90 -26.40
CA LEU A 41 -34.49 -13.31 -27.24
C LEU A 41 -33.42 -14.04 -26.42
N TYR A 42 -33.10 -13.51 -25.24
CA TYR A 42 -32.07 -14.03 -24.34
C TYR A 42 -32.62 -14.90 -23.21
N HIS A 43 -33.86 -15.38 -23.29
CA HIS A 43 -34.42 -16.26 -22.26
C HIS A 43 -33.67 -17.60 -22.22
N PRO A 44 -33.17 -18.06 -21.06
CA PRO A 44 -32.37 -19.28 -20.96
C PRO A 44 -33.14 -20.54 -21.37
N ASP A 45 -34.47 -20.51 -21.33
CA ASP A 45 -35.34 -21.65 -21.66
C ASP A 45 -35.56 -21.85 -23.17
N LYS A 46 -35.20 -20.86 -24.00
CA LYS A 46 -35.27 -20.98 -25.48
C LYS A 46 -34.02 -21.59 -26.09
N HIS A 47 -32.95 -21.73 -25.32
CA HIS A 47 -31.66 -22.22 -25.77
C HIS A 47 -31.43 -23.61 -25.18
N ARG A 48 -31.34 -24.63 -26.05
CA ARG A 48 -31.19 -26.03 -25.64
C ARG A 48 -29.74 -26.40 -25.32
N ASP A 49 -28.78 -25.68 -25.89
CA ASP A 49 -27.37 -25.96 -25.67
C ASP A 49 -26.85 -25.34 -24.37
N PRO A 50 -26.07 -26.08 -23.57
CA PRO A 50 -25.66 -25.67 -22.23
C PRO A 50 -24.71 -24.46 -22.20
N GLU A 51 -23.93 -24.22 -23.26
CA GLU A 51 -23.05 -23.04 -23.37
C GLU A 51 -23.82 -21.79 -23.81
N LEU A 52 -24.71 -21.93 -24.80
CA LEU A 52 -25.61 -20.87 -25.24
C LEU A 52 -26.55 -20.41 -24.13
N LYS A 53 -27.00 -21.34 -23.28
CA LYS A 53 -27.83 -21.04 -22.12
C LYS A 53 -27.12 -20.10 -21.12
N LYS A 54 -25.83 -20.33 -20.85
CA LYS A 54 -25.03 -19.47 -19.94
C LYS A 54 -24.81 -18.07 -20.51
N GLN A 55 -24.59 -17.95 -21.81
CA GLN A 55 -24.42 -16.63 -22.45
C GLN A 55 -25.73 -15.86 -22.54
N ALA A 56 -26.83 -16.55 -22.86
CA ALA A 56 -28.16 -15.99 -22.81
C ALA A 56 -28.49 -15.47 -21.39
N GLU A 57 -28.10 -16.21 -20.35
CA GLU A 57 -28.25 -15.80 -18.95
C GLU A 57 -27.45 -14.52 -18.60
N GLN A 58 -26.21 -14.39 -19.09
CA GLN A 58 -25.41 -13.17 -18.90
C GLN A 58 -26.01 -11.95 -19.61
N LEU A 59 -26.41 -12.11 -20.88
CA LEU A 59 -27.04 -11.03 -21.66
C LEU A 59 -28.40 -10.64 -21.08
N PHE A 60 -29.17 -11.62 -20.61
CA PHE A 60 -30.41 -11.41 -19.88
C PHE A 60 -30.19 -10.57 -18.62
N THR A 61 -29.15 -10.89 -17.85
CA THR A 61 -28.78 -10.14 -16.64
C THR A 61 -28.43 -8.69 -16.95
N TYR A 62 -27.66 -8.43 -18.01
CA TYR A 62 -27.33 -7.06 -18.40
C TYR A 62 -28.55 -6.28 -18.89
N VAL A 63 -29.39 -6.91 -19.73
CA VAL A 63 -30.64 -6.31 -20.23
C VAL A 63 -31.57 -5.96 -19.06
N HIS A 64 -31.62 -6.81 -18.05
CA HIS A 64 -32.34 -6.57 -16.81
C HIS A 64 -31.79 -5.37 -16.04
N GLN A 65 -30.48 -5.32 -15.82
CA GLN A 65 -29.81 -4.22 -15.11
C GLN A 65 -30.01 -2.86 -15.80
N ALA A 66 -29.94 -2.82 -17.13
CA ALA A 66 -30.19 -1.59 -17.89
C ALA A 66 -31.65 -1.13 -17.79
N TYR A 67 -32.60 -2.07 -17.82
CA TYR A 67 -34.01 -1.74 -17.65
C TYR A 67 -34.30 -1.25 -16.24
N GLU A 68 -33.70 -1.85 -15.21
CA GLU A 68 -33.86 -1.44 -13.81
C GLU A 68 -33.48 0.03 -13.63
N VAL A 69 -32.27 0.42 -14.04
CA VAL A 69 -31.77 1.80 -13.93
C VAL A 69 -32.58 2.80 -14.76
N LEU A 70 -32.96 2.42 -15.99
CA LEU A 70 -33.67 3.34 -16.90
C LEU A 70 -35.19 3.40 -16.67
N SER A 71 -35.75 2.42 -15.95
CA SER A 71 -37.17 2.38 -15.62
C SER A 71 -37.54 3.35 -14.50
N ASP A 72 -36.64 3.52 -13.52
CA ASP A 72 -36.82 4.43 -12.39
C ASP A 72 -36.44 5.87 -12.78
N PRO A 73 -37.34 6.87 -12.64
CA PRO A 73 -37.05 8.25 -13.01
C PRO A 73 -35.86 8.88 -12.28
N GLN A 74 -35.61 8.51 -11.01
CA GLN A 74 -34.52 9.08 -10.23
C GLN A 74 -33.17 8.50 -10.65
N SER A 75 -33.07 7.18 -10.75
CA SER A 75 -31.89 6.46 -11.22
C SER A 75 -31.53 6.85 -12.66
N ARG A 76 -32.55 7.02 -13.52
CA ARG A 76 -32.39 7.52 -14.89
C ARG A 76 -31.81 8.93 -14.92
N ALA A 77 -32.30 9.85 -14.08
CA ALA A 77 -31.79 11.21 -14.02
C ALA A 77 -30.33 11.29 -13.54
N ILE A 78 -29.98 10.52 -12.50
CA ILE A 78 -28.59 10.42 -12.00
C ILE A 78 -27.68 9.88 -13.11
N TYR A 79 -28.15 8.86 -13.79
CA TYR A 79 -27.44 8.23 -14.89
C TYR A 79 -27.28 9.14 -16.10
N ASP A 80 -28.29 9.94 -16.45
CA ASP A 80 -28.24 10.91 -17.54
C ASP A 80 -27.24 12.06 -17.26
N ILE A 81 -27.07 12.44 -15.99
CA ILE A 81 -26.19 13.55 -15.58
C ILE A 81 -24.75 13.07 -15.37
N PHE A 82 -24.56 11.94 -14.67
CA PHE A 82 -23.25 11.51 -14.16
C PHE A 82 -22.75 10.20 -14.79
N GLY A 83 -23.53 9.60 -15.69
CA GLY A 83 -23.21 8.31 -16.29
C GLY A 83 -23.19 7.17 -15.27
N LYS A 84 -22.49 6.09 -15.61
CA LYS A 84 -22.42 4.89 -14.76
C LYS A 84 -21.69 5.13 -13.44
N LYS A 85 -20.70 6.03 -13.45
CA LYS A 85 -19.95 6.49 -12.26
C LYS A 85 -20.86 7.16 -11.23
N GLY A 86 -21.94 7.82 -11.67
CA GLY A 86 -22.95 8.40 -10.76
C GLY A 86 -23.74 7.38 -9.96
N LEU A 87 -23.88 6.16 -10.49
CA LEU A 87 -24.58 5.04 -9.82
C LEU A 87 -23.67 4.28 -8.84
N GLU A 88 -22.35 4.48 -8.92
CA GLU A 88 -21.36 3.81 -8.06
C GLU A 88 -21.13 4.57 -6.74
N VAL A 89 -21.59 5.82 -6.64
CA VAL A 89 -21.26 6.73 -5.53
C VAL A 89 -22.27 6.70 -4.37
N GLU A 90 -23.36 5.94 -4.46
CA GLU A 90 -24.21 5.68 -3.30
C GLU A 90 -23.80 4.38 -2.63
N GLY A 91 -23.05 4.54 -1.53
CA GLY A 91 -22.45 3.46 -0.78
C GLY A 91 -23.43 2.35 -0.46
N TRP A 92 -23.05 1.12 -0.82
CA TRP A 92 -23.10 -0.13 -0.08
C TRP A 92 -22.07 -1.05 -0.75
N GLU A 93 -21.22 -1.73 0.05
CA GLU A 93 -20.11 -2.57 -0.43
C GLU A 93 -20.62 -3.74 -1.29
N VAL A 94 -20.62 -3.56 -2.61
CA VAL A 94 -20.75 -4.66 -3.56
C VAL A 94 -19.34 -5.05 -3.99
N VAL A 95 -18.85 -6.15 -3.42
CA VAL A 95 -17.78 -6.96 -4.01
C VAL A 95 -18.01 -7.01 -5.52
N GLU A 96 -17.06 -6.52 -6.31
CA GLU A 96 -17.16 -6.46 -7.77
C GLU A 96 -17.54 -7.86 -8.33
N LYS A 97 -18.81 -8.05 -8.71
CA LYS A 97 -19.29 -9.27 -9.39
C LYS A 97 -18.86 -9.27 -10.87
N LYS A 98 -17.55 -9.28 -11.12
CA LYS A 98 -16.96 -9.47 -12.46
C LYS A 98 -15.83 -10.50 -12.51
N ARG A 99 -15.73 -11.38 -11.51
CA ARG A 99 -14.74 -12.46 -11.49
C ARG A 99 -15.38 -13.81 -11.73
N THR A 100 -14.68 -14.73 -12.37
CA THR A 100 -15.18 -16.09 -12.58
C THR A 100 -15.35 -16.81 -11.23
N PRO A 101 -16.23 -17.83 -11.09
CA PRO A 101 -16.46 -18.52 -9.81
C PRO A 101 -15.18 -19.12 -9.18
N ALA A 102 -14.18 -19.44 -9.99
CA ALA A 102 -12.87 -19.92 -9.55
C ALA A 102 -11.98 -18.77 -9.01
N GLU A 103 -11.89 -17.65 -9.72
CA GLU A 103 -11.14 -16.47 -9.28
C GLU A 103 -11.76 -15.82 -8.03
N ILE A 104 -13.10 -15.85 -7.89
CA ILE A 104 -13.80 -15.43 -6.66
C ILE A 104 -13.43 -16.36 -5.49
N ARG A 105 -13.35 -17.67 -5.74
CA ARG A 105 -12.99 -18.66 -4.70
C ARG A 105 -11.55 -18.48 -4.24
N GLU A 106 -10.62 -18.27 -5.17
CA GLU A 106 -9.21 -18.00 -4.86
C GLU A 106 -9.01 -16.66 -4.16
N GLU A 107 -9.68 -15.60 -4.59
CA GLU A 107 -9.65 -14.31 -3.90
C GLU A 107 -10.28 -14.39 -2.51
N TYR A 108 -11.40 -15.11 -2.38
CA TYR A 108 -12.06 -15.32 -1.10
C TYR A 108 -11.16 -16.09 -0.13
N GLU A 109 -10.49 -17.16 -0.60
CA GLU A 109 -9.49 -17.89 0.19
C GLU A 109 -8.30 -17.00 0.56
N ARG A 110 -7.82 -16.15 -0.36
CA ARG A 110 -6.72 -15.22 -0.12
C ARG A 110 -7.09 -14.15 0.92
N LEU A 111 -8.28 -13.58 0.81
CA LEU A 111 -8.83 -12.61 1.78
C LEU A 111 -9.11 -13.26 3.14
N GLN A 112 -9.60 -14.51 3.17
CA GLN A 112 -9.76 -15.27 4.41
C GLN A 112 -8.42 -15.51 5.10
N ARG A 113 -7.39 -15.98 4.38
CA ARG A 113 -6.03 -16.16 4.94
C ARG A 113 -5.46 -14.86 5.46
N GLU A 114 -5.57 -13.75 4.70
CA GLU A 114 -5.11 -12.43 5.19
C GLU A 114 -5.88 -11.98 6.43
N ARG A 115 -7.20 -12.19 6.49
CA ARG A 115 -8.03 -11.78 7.63
C ARG A 115 -7.74 -12.64 8.85
N ASP A 116 -7.54 -13.94 8.67
CA ASP A 116 -7.17 -14.88 9.71
C ASP A 116 -5.74 -14.61 10.21
N GLU A 117 -4.78 -14.32 9.33
CA GLU A 117 -3.44 -13.86 9.72
C GLU A 117 -3.48 -12.53 10.49
N ARG A 118 -4.25 -11.53 10.03
CA ARG A 118 -4.45 -10.27 10.76
C ARG A 118 -5.12 -10.50 12.11
N ARG A 119 -6.09 -11.42 12.19
CA ARG A 119 -6.78 -11.77 13.44
C ARG A 119 -5.86 -12.51 14.41
N LEU A 120 -4.97 -13.38 13.92
CA LEU A 120 -3.93 -14.03 14.71
C LEU A 120 -2.89 -13.02 15.19
N GLN A 121 -2.44 -12.11 14.33
CA GLN A 121 -1.52 -11.02 14.68
C GLN A 121 -2.13 -9.98 15.65
N GLN A 122 -3.46 -9.79 15.65
CA GLN A 122 -4.15 -8.91 16.60
C GLN A 122 -4.32 -9.51 18.00
N ARG A 123 -4.36 -10.85 18.13
CA ARG A 123 -4.57 -11.51 19.43
C ARG A 123 -3.35 -11.40 20.33
N THR A 124 -2.15 -11.33 19.75
CA THR A 124 -0.92 -11.10 20.50
C THR A 124 0.06 -10.34 19.63
N ASN A 125 0.48 -9.15 20.08
CA ASN A 125 1.49 -8.34 19.40
C ASN A 125 2.82 -8.50 20.14
N PRO A 126 3.63 -9.54 19.83
CA PRO A 126 4.91 -9.74 20.48
C PRO A 126 5.87 -8.64 20.05
N LYS A 127 6.36 -7.86 21.01
CA LYS A 127 7.43 -6.88 20.81
C LYS A 127 8.70 -7.43 21.43
N GLY A 128 9.78 -7.40 20.67
CA GLY A 128 11.09 -7.88 21.09
C GLY A 128 12.14 -6.79 20.95
N THR A 129 13.07 -6.68 21.90
CA THR A 129 14.28 -5.88 21.75
C THR A 129 15.48 -6.73 22.10
N ILE A 130 16.43 -6.82 21.19
CA ILE A 130 17.70 -7.53 21.38
C ILE A 130 18.79 -6.48 21.28
N SER A 131 19.62 -6.36 22.30
CA SER A 131 20.75 -5.46 22.35
C SER A 131 22.02 -6.25 22.61
N VAL A 132 23.04 -6.06 21.77
CA VAL A 132 24.36 -6.69 21.93
C VAL A 132 25.39 -5.56 21.98
N GLY A 133 25.93 -5.31 23.17
CA GLY A 133 26.98 -4.32 23.38
C GLY A 133 28.33 -4.92 23.07
N ILE A 134 29.03 -4.26 22.14
CA ILE A 134 30.34 -4.68 21.64
C ILE A 134 31.35 -3.66 22.16
N ASP A 135 32.41 -4.15 22.77
CA ASP A 135 33.57 -3.35 23.16
C ASP A 135 34.65 -3.54 22.10
N ALA A 136 35.05 -2.43 21.50
CA ALA A 136 36.06 -2.39 20.45
C ALA A 136 37.18 -1.38 20.79
N SER A 137 37.36 -1.08 22.08
CA SER A 137 38.35 -0.12 22.59
C SER A 137 39.79 -0.51 22.23
N ASP A 138 40.09 -1.82 22.25
CA ASP A 138 41.37 -2.40 21.81
C ASP A 138 41.80 -2.04 20.37
N LEU A 139 40.85 -1.64 19.51
CA LEU A 139 41.19 -1.21 18.15
C LEU A 139 41.87 0.17 18.12
N PHE A 140 41.69 0.97 19.16
CA PHE A 140 42.07 2.39 19.18
C PHE A 140 43.02 2.76 20.32
N ASP A 141 43.09 1.97 21.40
CA ASP A 141 43.93 2.24 22.58
C ASP A 141 45.41 1.85 22.43
N ARG A 142 45.85 1.45 21.22
CA ARG A 142 47.24 1.05 20.91
C ARG A 142 48.32 2.13 21.10
N TYR A 143 47.99 3.33 21.54
CA TYR A 143 48.93 4.45 21.67
C TYR A 143 49.64 4.53 23.04
N GLU A 144 49.33 3.68 24.03
CA GLU A 144 50.00 3.68 25.35
C GLU A 144 51.02 2.56 25.57
N GLU A 145 51.20 1.61 24.62
CA GLU A 145 52.17 0.50 24.77
C GLU A 145 53.55 0.76 24.12
N ASP A 146 53.95 2.00 23.86
CA ASP A 146 55.27 2.34 23.29
C ASP A 146 56.45 2.20 24.31
N PHE A 147 56.26 1.54 25.46
CA PHE A 147 57.33 1.33 26.46
C PHE A 147 57.75 -0.12 26.74
N GLU A 148 57.12 -1.13 26.16
CA GLU A 148 57.66 -2.50 26.19
C GLU A 148 57.48 -3.19 24.84
N ASP A 149 58.58 -3.25 24.06
CA ASP A 149 58.72 -4.09 22.87
C ASP A 149 58.55 -5.57 23.24
N VAL A 150 57.31 -6.05 23.36
CA VAL A 150 56.98 -7.47 23.38
C VAL A 150 56.69 -7.91 21.93
N PRO A 151 57.57 -8.72 21.30
CA PRO A 151 57.38 -9.16 19.92
C PRO A 151 56.28 -10.23 19.88
N GLY A 152 55.04 -9.78 19.74
CA GLY A 152 53.87 -10.65 19.73
C GLY A 152 52.56 -9.89 19.69
N GLY A 153 52.47 -8.83 18.88
CA GLY A 153 51.25 -8.01 18.74
C GLY A 153 50.05 -8.85 18.33
N GLY A 154 49.25 -9.25 19.32
CA GLY A 154 48.02 -10.02 19.14
C GLY A 154 47.05 -9.29 18.22
N PHE A 155 46.21 -10.07 17.52
CA PHE A 155 45.06 -9.50 16.83
C PHE A 155 44.16 -8.82 17.88
N PRO A 156 43.65 -7.60 17.61
CA PRO A 156 42.78 -6.91 18.54
C PRO A 156 41.57 -7.78 18.89
N HIS A 157 41.25 -7.88 20.17
CA HIS A 157 40.14 -8.69 20.65
C HIS A 157 38.88 -7.82 20.75
N ILE A 158 37.81 -8.26 20.08
CA ILE A 158 36.51 -7.61 20.17
C ILE A 158 35.68 -8.41 21.17
N GLU A 159 35.29 -7.77 22.27
CA GLU A 159 34.56 -8.43 23.34
C GLU A 159 33.08 -8.05 23.35
N ILE A 160 32.23 -9.00 23.77
CA ILE A 160 30.82 -8.74 24.01
C ILE A 160 30.65 -8.43 25.50
N ASN A 161 30.66 -7.14 25.84
CA ASN A 161 30.57 -6.66 27.22
C ASN A 161 29.16 -6.88 27.83
N ARG A 162 28.11 -6.75 27.01
CA ARG A 162 26.72 -6.90 27.50
C ARG A 162 25.76 -7.45 26.46
N MET A 163 24.80 -8.27 26.91
CA MET A 163 23.66 -8.70 26.11
C MET A 163 22.37 -8.38 26.86
N HIS A 164 21.38 -7.82 26.18
CA HIS A 164 20.08 -7.52 26.76
C HIS A 164 18.97 -7.95 25.80
N ILE A 165 18.14 -8.89 26.25
CA ILE A 165 16.97 -9.37 25.51
C ILE A 165 15.74 -9.00 26.32
N SER A 166 14.80 -8.26 25.74
CA SER A 166 13.51 -8.01 26.35
C SER A 166 12.39 -8.39 25.39
N GLN A 167 11.43 -9.16 25.86
CA GLN A 167 10.26 -9.58 25.10
C GLN A 167 9.00 -9.22 25.87
N SER A 168 8.00 -8.69 25.18
CA SER A 168 6.69 -8.40 25.76
C SER A 168 5.58 -8.85 24.84
N ILE A 169 4.54 -9.40 25.43
CA ILE A 169 3.36 -9.91 24.75
C ILE A 169 2.14 -9.20 25.36
N GLU A 170 1.42 -8.46 24.52
CA GLU A 170 0.17 -7.80 24.90
C GLU A 170 -1.01 -8.69 24.48
N ALA A 171 -1.85 -9.08 25.44
CA ALA A 171 -3.03 -9.92 25.24
C ALA A 171 -4.29 -9.17 25.74
N PRO A 172 -5.23 -8.79 24.86
CA PRO A 172 -6.51 -8.23 25.28
C PRO A 172 -7.37 -9.34 25.91
N LEU A 173 -7.70 -9.21 27.19
CA LEU A 173 -8.54 -10.17 27.91
C LEU A 173 -10.02 -9.85 27.70
N THR A 174 -10.38 -8.57 27.79
CA THR A 174 -11.73 -8.05 27.54
C THR A 174 -11.66 -6.77 26.71
N THR A 175 -12.81 -6.15 26.40
CA THR A 175 -12.84 -4.85 25.72
C THR A 175 -12.22 -3.72 26.54
N SER A 176 -12.18 -3.84 27.86
CA SER A 176 -11.58 -2.85 28.77
C SER A 176 -10.24 -3.28 29.37
N ASP A 177 -9.97 -4.58 29.46
CA ASP A 177 -8.84 -5.12 30.20
C ASP A 177 -7.79 -5.72 29.25
N THR A 178 -6.54 -5.29 29.40
CA THR A 178 -5.38 -5.81 28.68
C THR A 178 -4.38 -6.37 29.68
N ALA A 179 -3.95 -7.61 29.48
CA ALA A 179 -2.80 -8.17 30.19
C ALA A 179 -1.54 -8.02 29.32
N VAL A 180 -0.43 -7.63 29.93
CA VAL A 180 0.87 -7.56 29.29
C VAL A 180 1.83 -8.42 30.09
N LEU A 181 2.38 -9.44 29.46
CA LEU A 181 3.46 -10.24 30.03
C LEU A 181 4.77 -9.78 29.39
N SER A 182 5.74 -9.40 30.19
CA SER A 182 7.07 -8.99 29.71
C SER A 182 8.16 -9.70 30.49
N GLY A 183 9.24 -10.04 29.80
CA GLY A 183 10.46 -10.56 30.42
C GLY A 183 11.66 -9.83 29.85
N SER A 184 12.62 -9.48 30.70
CA SER A 184 13.93 -9.03 30.24
C SER A 184 15.04 -9.80 30.91
N LEU A 185 16.04 -10.16 30.11
CA LEU A 185 17.28 -10.80 30.51
C LEU A 185 18.42 -9.86 30.14
N SER A 186 19.28 -9.56 31.10
CA SER A 186 20.47 -8.76 30.87
C SER A 186 21.69 -9.45 31.46
N THR A 187 22.75 -9.54 30.66
CA THR A 187 24.08 -9.96 31.09
C THR A 187 25.03 -8.79 30.91
N HIS A 188 25.89 -8.56 31.90
CA HIS A 188 26.93 -7.55 31.84
C HIS A 188 28.16 -8.09 32.56
N ASN A 189 29.29 -8.18 31.85
CA ASN A 189 30.57 -8.68 32.37
C ASN A 189 30.43 -10.01 33.13
N GLY A 190 29.73 -10.98 32.52
CA GLY A 190 29.52 -12.31 33.09
C GLY A 190 28.46 -12.40 34.19
N ASN A 191 28.00 -11.27 34.76
CA ASN A 191 26.89 -11.27 35.70
C ASN A 191 25.56 -11.11 34.95
N GLY A 192 24.71 -12.13 35.07
CA GLY A 192 23.39 -12.18 34.43
C GLY A 192 22.27 -11.98 35.43
N GLY A 193 21.17 -11.40 34.98
CA GLY A 193 19.92 -11.51 35.71
C GLY A 193 18.72 -11.22 34.84
N GLY A 194 17.61 -11.85 35.22
CA GLY A 194 16.33 -11.73 34.56
C GLY A 194 15.30 -11.02 35.42
N ASN A 195 14.29 -10.47 34.78
CA ASN A 195 13.03 -10.15 35.40
C ASN A 195 11.87 -10.58 34.52
N ILE A 196 10.74 -10.82 35.16
CA ILE A 196 9.45 -11.08 34.53
C ILE A 196 8.46 -10.12 35.19
N ASN A 197 7.76 -9.35 34.38
CA ASN A 197 6.72 -8.44 34.83
C ASN A 197 5.39 -8.81 34.15
N LEU A 198 4.38 -9.05 34.97
CA LEU A 198 2.98 -9.14 34.58
C LEU A 198 2.32 -7.80 34.84
N CYS A 199 1.59 -7.30 33.86
CA CYS A 199 0.90 -6.05 33.97
C CYS A 199 -0.57 -6.22 33.58
N VAL A 200 -1.48 -5.68 34.38
CA VAL A 200 -2.92 -5.68 34.11
C VAL A 200 -3.38 -4.24 33.97
N ARG A 201 -3.73 -3.86 32.74
CA ARG A 201 -4.28 -2.55 32.41
C ARG A 201 -5.79 -2.64 32.27
N ARG A 202 -6.51 -1.76 32.95
CA ARG A 202 -7.97 -1.59 32.86
C ARG A 202 -8.30 -0.18 32.41
N VAL A 203 -9.02 -0.06 31.31
CA VAL A 203 -9.63 1.19 30.85
C VAL A 203 -10.87 1.44 31.70
N THR A 204 -10.81 2.44 32.59
CA THR A 204 -11.90 2.76 33.53
C THR A 204 -12.90 3.75 32.95
N SER A 205 -12.48 4.57 31.99
CA SER A 205 -13.31 5.58 31.34
C SER A 205 -12.75 5.93 29.96
N ALA A 206 -13.55 6.54 29.09
CA ALA A 206 -13.06 7.14 27.84
C ALA A 206 -11.93 8.17 28.06
N ARG A 207 -11.80 8.70 29.28
CA ARG A 207 -10.80 9.72 29.66
C ARG A 207 -9.65 9.18 30.50
N GLY A 208 -9.59 7.89 30.82
CA GLY A 208 -8.56 7.38 31.73
C GLY A 208 -8.47 5.87 31.83
N TRP A 209 -7.30 5.41 32.27
CA TRP A 209 -7.00 4.01 32.50
C TRP A 209 -6.08 3.85 33.70
N GLY A 210 -6.18 2.69 34.35
CA GLY A 210 -5.32 2.27 35.44
C GLY A 210 -4.57 1.01 35.05
N GLU A 211 -3.40 0.81 35.62
CA GLU A 211 -2.51 -0.30 35.32
C GLU A 211 -1.82 -0.75 36.60
N LEU A 212 -1.82 -2.06 36.85
CA LEU A 212 -1.17 -2.71 37.98
C LEU A 212 -0.03 -3.57 37.48
N GLU A 213 1.17 -3.32 37.99
CA GLU A 213 2.41 -3.98 37.61
C GLU A 213 2.85 -4.91 38.75
N PHE A 214 3.10 -6.17 38.42
CA PHE A 214 3.68 -7.17 39.30
C PHE A 214 4.94 -7.71 38.65
N GLY A 215 6.09 -7.42 39.23
CA GLY A 215 7.37 -7.91 38.74
C GLY A 215 8.05 -8.82 39.73
N ALA A 216 8.82 -9.78 39.23
CA ALA A 216 9.77 -10.54 40.01
C ALA A 216 11.05 -10.71 39.18
N GLY A 217 12.21 -10.64 39.83
CA GLY A 217 13.47 -10.86 39.15
C GLY A 217 14.65 -10.89 40.11
N ASP A 218 15.72 -11.55 39.71
CA ASP A 218 16.86 -11.84 40.59
C ASP A 218 17.59 -10.56 41.03
N ILE A 219 17.68 -9.56 40.14
CA ILE A 219 18.43 -8.32 40.42
C ILE A 219 17.59 -7.32 41.22
N ARG A 220 16.28 -7.27 40.98
CA ARG A 220 15.40 -6.21 41.51
C ARG A 220 14.45 -6.69 42.60
N GLY A 221 14.33 -8.00 42.82
CA GLY A 221 13.34 -8.57 43.72
C GLY A 221 11.89 -8.32 43.26
N PRO A 222 10.90 -8.65 44.10
CA PRO A 222 9.50 -8.38 43.81
C PRO A 222 9.21 -6.88 43.67
N LEU A 223 8.43 -6.53 42.66
CA LEU A 223 7.97 -5.19 42.29
C LEU A 223 6.45 -5.18 42.34
N PHE A 224 5.88 -4.21 43.05
CA PHE A 224 4.48 -3.85 42.92
C PHE A 224 4.37 -2.42 42.43
N GLY A 225 3.72 -2.21 41.30
CA GLY A 225 3.52 -0.89 40.70
C GLY A 225 2.05 -0.60 40.44
N MET A 226 1.68 0.65 40.55
CA MET A 226 0.38 1.16 40.13
C MET A 226 0.59 2.39 39.27
N LYS A 227 0.01 2.40 38.08
CA LYS A 227 0.02 3.52 37.16
C LYS A 227 -1.40 3.95 36.85
N VAL A 228 -1.64 5.25 36.90
CA VAL A 228 -2.95 5.84 36.62
C VAL A 228 -2.75 6.95 35.61
N PHE A 229 -3.52 6.90 34.53
CA PHE A 229 -3.57 7.92 33.49
C PHE A 229 -4.96 8.55 33.45
N ARG A 230 -5.01 9.88 33.39
CA ARG A 230 -6.27 10.61 33.25
C ARG A 230 -6.11 11.89 32.45
N ASN A 231 -7.00 12.09 31.48
CA ASN A 231 -7.20 13.38 30.83
C ASN A 231 -7.97 14.30 31.79
N VAL A 232 -7.27 15.32 32.32
CA VAL A 232 -7.84 16.28 33.28
C VAL A 232 -8.64 17.35 32.53
N THR A 233 -8.10 17.85 31.41
CA THR A 233 -8.78 18.76 30.49
C THR A 233 -8.53 18.33 29.05
N ALA A 234 -9.22 18.94 28.08
CA ALA A 234 -9.01 18.63 26.65
C ALA A 234 -7.57 18.89 26.17
N ARG A 235 -6.79 19.68 26.91
CA ARG A 235 -5.40 20.03 26.60
C ARG A 235 -4.39 19.51 27.62
N CYS A 236 -4.83 18.81 28.67
CA CYS A 236 -3.95 18.38 29.75
C CYS A 236 -4.25 16.96 30.20
N PHE A 237 -3.21 16.15 30.30
CA PHE A 237 -3.30 14.82 30.90
C PHE A 237 -2.26 14.66 32.00
N VAL A 238 -2.59 13.82 32.97
CA VAL A 238 -1.73 13.51 34.10
C VAL A 238 -1.57 11.99 34.17
N THR A 239 -0.33 11.57 34.36
CA THR A 239 0.03 10.19 34.67
C THR A 239 0.69 10.17 36.05
N ALA A 240 0.20 9.33 36.96
CA ALA A 240 0.83 9.08 38.24
C ALA A 240 1.23 7.61 38.34
N GLN A 241 2.44 7.35 38.78
CA GLN A 241 3.00 6.02 38.98
C GLN A 241 3.51 5.90 40.41
N TRP A 242 3.19 4.82 41.08
CA TRP A 242 3.74 4.45 42.38
C TRP A 242 4.33 3.06 42.26
N GLY A 243 5.49 2.84 42.87
CA GLY A 243 6.20 1.57 42.82
C GLY A 243 6.81 1.25 44.17
N LEU A 244 6.60 0.02 44.64
CA LEU A 244 7.23 -0.56 45.81
C LEU A 244 8.12 -1.70 45.34
N GLN A 245 9.43 -1.54 45.54
CA GLN A 245 10.40 -2.58 45.22
C GLN A 245 10.88 -3.24 46.52
N PHE A 246 10.69 -4.54 46.62
CA PHE A 246 11.12 -5.35 47.76
C PHE A 246 12.48 -5.95 47.45
N SER A 247 13.49 -5.57 48.22
CA SER A 247 14.85 -6.11 48.12
C SER A 247 15.27 -6.66 49.48
N SER A 248 16.31 -7.50 49.51
CA SER A 248 16.90 -8.00 50.77
C SER A 248 17.38 -6.88 51.69
N ARG A 249 17.68 -5.70 51.13
CA ARG A 249 18.06 -4.48 51.88
C ARG A 249 16.86 -3.64 52.36
N GLY A 250 15.62 -4.08 52.15
CA GLY A 250 14.39 -3.40 52.55
C GLY A 250 13.50 -2.96 51.39
N VAL A 251 12.44 -2.22 51.71
CA VAL A 251 11.45 -1.73 50.76
C VAL A 251 11.88 -0.36 50.22
N LYS A 252 11.93 -0.23 48.89
CA LYS A 252 12.25 1.03 48.21
C LYS A 252 11.00 1.59 47.55
N PRO A 253 10.32 2.57 48.18
CA PRO A 253 9.20 3.26 47.55
C PRO A 253 9.69 4.23 46.48
N SER A 254 8.90 4.38 45.43
CA SER A 254 9.08 5.34 44.36
C SER A 254 7.73 5.88 43.91
N ALA A 255 7.70 7.16 43.53
CA ALA A 255 6.53 7.80 42.97
C ALA A 255 6.99 8.67 41.79
N THR A 256 6.29 8.61 40.67
CA THR A 256 6.56 9.45 39.50
C THR A 256 5.26 10.06 39.02
N THR A 257 5.19 11.38 38.98
CA THR A 257 4.04 12.13 38.47
C THR A 257 4.46 12.89 37.23
N MET A 258 3.72 12.73 36.15
CA MET A 258 3.95 13.41 34.87
C MET A 258 2.68 14.17 34.49
N MET A 259 2.81 15.48 34.34
CA MET A 259 1.78 16.35 33.81
C MET A 259 2.19 16.80 32.41
N ALA A 260 1.31 16.60 31.44
CA ALA A 260 1.54 17.00 30.06
C ALA A 260 0.45 17.97 29.61
N ARG A 261 0.82 19.02 28.89
CA ARG A 261 -0.08 20.05 28.40
C ARG A 261 0.21 20.38 26.93
N ASN A 262 -0.83 20.37 26.11
CA ASN A 262 -0.79 20.92 24.76
C ASN A 262 -0.73 22.45 24.85
N LEU A 263 0.41 23.03 24.50
CA LEU A 263 0.63 24.47 24.47
C LEU A 263 0.15 25.07 23.15
N ASP A 264 0.32 24.31 22.06
CA ASP A 264 -0.06 24.65 20.68
C ASP A 264 -0.47 23.36 19.95
N GLN A 265 -0.99 23.45 18.72
CA GLN A 265 -1.35 22.26 17.91
C GLN A 265 -0.16 21.31 17.70
N ASN A 266 1.04 21.87 17.60
CA ASN A 266 2.27 21.15 17.31
C ASN A 266 3.23 21.11 18.51
N THR A 267 2.87 21.66 19.67
CA THR A 267 3.77 21.78 20.83
C THR A 267 3.15 21.24 22.09
N MET A 268 3.86 20.31 22.74
CA MET A 268 3.48 19.74 24.02
C MET A 268 4.56 20.02 25.05
N GLY A 269 4.14 20.55 26.20
CA GLY A 269 4.97 20.70 27.39
C GLY A 269 4.75 19.52 28.33
N TYR A 270 5.83 19.06 28.95
CA TYR A 270 5.83 18.01 29.94
C TYR A 270 6.55 18.46 31.20
N LEU A 271 5.97 18.11 32.33
CA LEU A 271 6.53 18.29 33.66
C LEU A 271 6.50 16.94 34.35
N GLN A 272 7.67 16.33 34.57
CA GLN A 272 7.80 15.05 35.24
C GLN A 272 8.53 15.25 36.56
N TRP A 273 7.93 14.79 37.65
CA TRP A 273 8.54 14.73 38.97
C TRP A 273 8.70 13.28 39.39
N ARG A 274 9.93 12.91 39.72
CA ARG A 274 10.32 11.58 40.20
C ARG A 274 10.78 11.73 41.64
N TRP A 275 10.18 10.93 42.52
CA TRP A 275 10.49 10.80 43.92
C TRP A 275 10.86 9.35 44.23
N GLY A 276 11.89 9.14 45.04
CA GLY A 276 12.41 7.83 45.40
C GLY A 276 13.93 7.81 45.42
N SER A 277 14.53 6.66 45.10
CA SER A 277 15.98 6.43 45.14
C SER A 277 16.78 7.37 44.23
N GLN A 278 16.19 7.83 43.12
CA GLN A 278 16.73 8.90 42.29
C GLN A 278 15.64 9.94 42.08
N SER A 279 15.72 11.02 42.86
CA SER A 279 14.76 12.12 42.80
C SER A 279 15.19 13.14 41.76
N ALA A 280 14.29 13.45 40.83
CA ALA A 280 14.55 14.37 39.72
C ALA A 280 13.26 15.05 39.25
N MET A 281 13.40 16.28 38.77
CA MET A 281 12.35 17.06 38.13
C MET A 281 12.79 17.35 36.69
N THR A 282 12.00 16.91 35.72
CA THR A 282 12.26 17.10 34.30
C THR A 282 11.19 18.00 33.70
N THR A 283 11.58 19.15 33.19
CA THR A 283 10.76 20.02 32.35
C THR A 283 11.17 19.79 30.90
N SER A 284 10.22 19.47 30.02
CA SER A 284 10.54 19.32 28.59
C SER A 284 9.47 19.90 27.70
N ILE A 285 9.90 20.43 26.56
CA ILE A 285 9.05 20.98 25.52
C ILE A 285 9.38 20.21 24.24
N VAL A 286 8.36 19.59 23.65
CA VAL A 286 8.45 18.85 22.39
C VAL A 286 7.61 19.59 21.36
N ARG A 287 8.22 19.99 20.25
CA ARG A 287 7.53 20.57 19.10
C ARG A 287 7.67 19.63 17.92
N ASP A 288 6.56 19.00 17.52
CA ASP A 288 6.53 18.09 16.38
C ASP A 288 5.79 18.73 15.21
N THR A 289 6.46 18.81 14.07
CA THR A 289 5.92 19.35 12.82
C THR A 289 6.05 18.29 11.72
N LYS A 290 5.45 18.54 10.55
CA LYS A 290 5.55 17.62 9.41
C LYS A 290 6.99 17.37 8.96
N THR A 291 7.88 18.36 9.12
CA THR A 291 9.25 18.35 8.60
C THR A 291 10.31 18.24 9.69
N SER A 292 10.03 18.64 10.93
CA SER A 292 11.00 18.58 12.02
C SER A 292 10.37 18.18 13.36
N HIS A 293 11.17 17.50 14.17
CA HIS A 293 10.87 17.15 15.54
C HIS A 293 11.94 17.77 16.45
N PHE A 294 11.54 18.70 17.30
CA PHE A 294 12.43 19.41 18.22
C PHE A 294 12.03 19.10 19.65
N THR A 295 13.03 18.82 20.49
CA THR A 295 12.84 18.55 21.92
C THR A 295 13.88 19.32 22.72
N LEU A 296 13.43 20.05 23.71
CA LEU A 296 14.25 20.69 24.73
C LEU A 296 13.84 20.13 26.08
N ALA A 297 14.78 19.60 26.86
CA ALA A 297 14.52 19.03 28.17
C ALA A 297 15.56 19.50 29.19
N LEU A 298 15.10 20.00 30.32
CA LEU A 298 15.92 20.33 31.48
C LEU A 298 15.56 19.36 32.60
N GLN A 299 16.52 18.53 33.01
CA GLN A 299 16.39 17.64 34.16
C GLN A 299 17.24 18.19 35.29
N LEU A 300 16.60 18.47 36.43
CA LEU A 300 17.22 18.87 37.69
C LEU A 300 17.03 17.73 38.68
N GLY A 301 18.10 17.08 39.10
CA GLY A 301 18.01 15.94 40.00
C GLY A 301 19.35 15.52 40.56
N VAL A 302 19.29 14.74 41.63
CA VAL A 302 20.48 14.17 42.31
C VAL A 302 20.51 12.67 41.99
N PRO A 303 21.59 12.14 41.40
CA PRO A 303 22.88 12.80 41.15
C PRO A 303 22.95 13.61 39.84
N HIS A 304 22.13 13.32 38.82
CA HIS A 304 22.34 13.89 37.48
C HIS A 304 21.36 15.02 37.13
N SER A 305 21.94 16.21 36.93
CA SER A 305 21.27 17.36 36.32
C SER A 305 21.85 17.64 34.92
N TYR A 306 20.98 17.80 33.92
CA TYR A 306 21.39 18.06 32.54
C TYR A 306 20.34 18.87 31.75
N LEU A 307 20.82 19.59 30.75
CA LEU A 307 20.06 20.20 29.67
C LEU A 307 20.27 19.36 28.41
N MET A 308 19.18 18.97 27.74
CA MET A 308 19.19 18.22 26.49
C MET A 308 18.44 19.01 25.43
N MET A 309 19.06 19.20 24.27
CA MET A 309 18.47 19.77 23.08
C MET A 309 18.61 18.76 21.94
N SER A 310 17.51 18.33 21.34
CA SER A 310 17.54 17.43 20.19
C SER A 310 16.69 17.96 19.05
N TYR A 311 17.27 17.96 17.86
CA TYR A 311 16.63 18.35 16.63
C TYR A 311 16.68 17.19 15.64
N GLN A 312 15.54 16.84 15.09
CA GLN A 312 15.40 15.80 14.08
C GLN A 312 14.69 16.37 12.86
N TYR A 313 15.34 16.30 11.71
CA TYR A 313 14.77 16.68 10.43
C TYR A 313 14.21 15.44 9.73
N LYS A 314 12.97 15.52 9.25
CA LYS A 314 12.23 14.45 8.55
C LYS A 314 12.16 14.84 7.07
N PHE A 315 12.88 14.11 6.22
CA PHE A 315 12.77 14.29 4.76
C PHE A 315 11.46 13.66 4.27
N GLN A 316 10.78 14.36 3.36
CA GLN A 316 9.54 13.89 2.73
C GLN A 316 9.81 13.08 1.44
N ASP A 317 10.94 12.37 1.38
CA ASP A 317 11.24 11.44 0.29
C ASP A 317 10.47 10.11 0.44
N GLU A 318 10.39 9.34 -0.65
CA GLU A 318 9.82 7.98 -0.66
C GLU A 318 10.44 7.07 0.41
N ASP A 319 11.72 7.26 0.72
CA ASP A 319 12.50 6.47 1.69
C ASP A 319 12.38 6.97 3.15
N GLN A 320 11.60 8.02 3.43
CA GLN A 320 11.36 8.59 4.77
C GLN A 320 12.63 8.74 5.63
N THR A 321 13.70 9.30 5.06
CA THR A 321 14.97 9.54 5.77
C THR A 321 14.77 10.57 6.87
N LYS A 322 15.40 10.36 8.04
CA LYS A 322 15.39 11.31 9.15
C LYS A 322 16.80 11.51 9.66
N VAL A 323 17.23 12.75 9.78
CA VAL A 323 18.53 13.11 10.36
C VAL A 323 18.29 13.62 11.78
N LYS A 324 19.09 13.17 12.73
CA LYS A 324 18.97 13.48 14.16
C LYS A 324 20.28 14.10 14.63
N GLY A 325 20.18 15.19 15.38
CA GLY A 325 21.27 15.78 16.16
C GLY A 325 20.78 16.06 17.57
N SER A 326 21.53 15.66 18.58
CA SER A 326 21.23 15.92 19.98
C SER A 326 22.49 16.39 20.70
N ILE A 327 22.30 17.28 21.67
CA ILE A 327 23.34 17.77 22.56
C ILE A 327 22.76 17.67 23.96
N LYS A 328 23.49 17.00 24.85
CA LYS A 328 23.14 16.81 26.25
C LYS A 328 24.29 17.30 27.11
N THR A 329 24.09 18.43 27.75
CA THR A 329 25.08 19.08 28.61
C THR A 329 24.63 18.95 30.05
N GLY A 330 25.43 18.31 30.90
CA GLY A 330 25.13 18.17 32.32
C GLY A 330 26.34 18.38 33.20
N PHE A 331 26.12 18.26 34.50
CA PHE A 331 27.18 18.43 35.50
C PHE A 331 28.35 17.45 35.32
N PHE A 332 28.08 16.25 34.78
CA PHE A 332 29.06 15.18 34.57
C PHE A 332 29.65 15.15 33.16
N GLY A 333 29.40 16.19 32.35
CA GLY A 333 29.97 16.31 31.01
C GLY A 333 28.93 16.59 29.93
N THR A 334 29.45 16.71 28.72
CA THR A 334 28.70 17.00 27.49
C THR A 334 28.71 15.79 26.58
N LEU A 335 27.54 15.38 26.10
CA LEU A 335 27.34 14.32 25.12
C LEU A 335 26.67 14.91 23.88
N VAL A 336 27.33 14.79 22.74
CA VAL A 336 26.82 15.14 21.42
C VAL A 336 26.47 13.85 20.70
N GLU A 337 25.26 13.74 20.18
CA GLU A 337 24.87 12.64 19.31
C GLU A 337 24.43 13.16 17.95
N TYR A 338 24.80 12.48 16.89
CA TYR A 338 24.26 12.73 15.56
C TYR A 338 24.10 11.43 14.82
N GLY A 339 23.13 11.38 13.93
CA GLY A 339 22.81 10.15 13.24
C GLY A 339 21.76 10.31 12.16
N ALA A 340 21.59 9.24 11.40
CA ALA A 340 20.57 9.15 10.38
C ALA A 340 19.76 7.87 10.58
N GLU A 341 18.47 7.96 10.29
CA GLU A 341 17.51 6.87 10.25
C GLU A 341 16.93 6.83 8.84
N ARG A 342 16.93 5.65 8.21
CA ARG A 342 16.38 5.46 6.87
C ARG A 342 15.51 4.23 6.84
N LYS A 343 14.36 4.35 6.17
CA LYS A 343 13.48 3.21 5.91
C LYS A 343 14.04 2.45 4.71
N ILE A 344 14.39 1.19 4.90
CA ILE A 344 14.94 0.33 3.83
C ILE A 344 13.82 -0.47 3.15
N SER A 345 12.81 -0.87 3.91
CA SER A 345 11.68 -1.65 3.41
C SER A 345 10.38 -1.25 4.12
N ARG A 346 9.24 -1.78 3.68
CA ARG A 346 7.91 -1.53 4.29
C ARG A 346 7.90 -1.77 5.80
N HIS A 347 8.66 -2.76 6.26
CA HIS A 347 8.71 -3.18 7.67
C HIS A 347 10.11 -3.07 8.29
N SER A 348 11.07 -2.42 7.62
CA SER A 348 12.46 -2.36 8.12
C SER A 348 13.02 -0.95 8.07
N VAL A 349 13.52 -0.49 9.22
CA VAL A 349 14.14 0.82 9.40
C VAL A 349 15.51 0.61 10.03
N VAL A 350 16.53 1.19 9.43
CA VAL A 350 17.91 1.19 9.96
C VAL A 350 18.26 2.58 10.43
N ALA A 351 18.92 2.69 11.57
CA ALA A 351 19.50 3.92 12.06
C ALA A 351 20.93 3.70 12.51
N ALA A 352 21.80 4.66 12.21
CA ALA A 352 23.15 4.75 12.75
C ALA A 352 23.25 6.06 13.52
N THR A 353 23.76 6.02 14.75
CA THR A 353 23.91 7.20 15.60
C THR A 353 25.27 7.15 16.27
N VAL A 354 26.07 8.18 16.06
CA VAL A 354 27.36 8.35 16.73
C VAL A 354 27.13 9.22 17.96
N SER A 355 27.64 8.79 19.10
CA SER A 355 27.62 9.50 20.37
C SER A 355 29.06 9.84 20.76
N ILE A 356 29.34 11.10 21.05
CA ILE A 356 30.66 11.63 21.40
C ILE A 356 30.52 12.46 22.66
N GLY A 357 31.28 12.16 23.71
CA GLY A 357 31.29 13.02 24.90
C GLY A 357 31.83 12.38 26.15
N VAL A 358 32.18 13.22 27.13
CA VAL A 358 32.69 12.77 28.43
C VAL A 358 31.49 12.46 29.34
N PRO A 359 31.45 11.30 30.05
CA PRO A 359 32.52 10.31 30.21
C PRO A 359 32.45 9.08 29.26
N GLN A 360 31.55 9.05 28.28
CA GLN A 360 31.31 7.89 27.41
C GLN A 360 32.27 7.76 26.21
N GLY A 361 33.20 8.70 26.02
CA GLY A 361 34.08 8.76 24.86
C GLY A 361 33.33 8.75 23.53
N VAL A 362 33.72 7.85 22.62
CA VAL A 362 33.12 7.70 21.29
C VAL A 362 32.42 6.34 21.20
N SER A 363 31.14 6.35 20.85
CA SER A 363 30.38 5.12 20.61
C SER A 363 29.48 5.23 19.38
N LEU A 364 29.34 4.11 18.67
CA LEU A 364 28.48 3.96 17.50
C LEU A 364 27.29 3.06 17.86
N LYS A 365 26.08 3.58 17.74
CA LYS A 365 24.83 2.85 17.98
C LYS A 365 24.17 2.53 16.65
N ILE A 366 24.17 1.26 16.27
CA ILE A 366 23.42 0.77 15.10
C ILE A 366 22.08 0.20 15.59
N ARG A 367 20.98 0.64 15.00
CA ARG A 367 19.62 0.17 15.31
C ARG A 367 18.96 -0.36 14.05
N LEU A 368 18.42 -1.57 14.11
CA LEU A 368 17.59 -2.17 13.06
C LEU A 368 16.22 -2.49 13.66
N ASN A 369 15.19 -1.79 13.21
CA ASN A 369 13.81 -2.10 13.56
C ASN A 369 13.23 -2.95 12.42
N ARG A 370 12.82 -4.18 12.70
CA ARG A 370 12.14 -5.07 11.75
C ARG A 370 10.80 -5.51 12.33
N ALA A 371 9.71 -5.03 11.73
CA ALA A 371 8.34 -5.22 12.21
C ALA A 371 8.20 -4.85 13.71
N SER A 372 7.94 -5.82 14.58
CA SER A 372 7.80 -5.64 16.03
C SER A 372 9.09 -5.91 16.82
N GLN A 373 10.21 -6.21 16.15
CA GLN A 373 11.50 -6.49 16.77
C GLN A 373 12.49 -5.34 16.55
N THR A 374 13.21 -4.97 17.60
CA THR A 374 14.27 -3.96 17.57
C THR A 374 15.61 -4.62 17.90
N TYR A 375 16.57 -4.49 17.00
CA TYR A 375 17.96 -4.94 17.21
C TYR A 375 18.83 -3.70 17.44
N LEU A 376 19.60 -3.71 18.53
CA LEU A 376 20.48 -2.61 18.92
C LEU A 376 21.91 -3.11 19.11
N PHE A 377 22.86 -2.52 18.39
CA PHE A 377 24.27 -2.85 18.48
C PHE A 377 25.04 -1.59 18.88
N PRO A 378 25.11 -1.27 20.19
CA PRO A 378 26.01 -0.23 20.69
C PRO A 378 27.44 -0.76 20.69
N ILE A 379 28.27 -0.18 19.82
CA ILE A 379 29.70 -0.44 19.68
C ILE A 379 30.42 0.68 20.42
N HIS A 380 31.12 0.35 21.50
CA HIS A 380 32.00 1.26 22.21
C HIS A 380 33.36 1.27 21.51
N LEU A 381 33.87 2.45 21.14
CA LEU A 381 35.10 2.55 20.35
C LEU A 381 36.28 3.05 21.18
N THR A 382 36.09 4.06 22.02
CA THR A 382 37.15 4.65 22.86
C THR A 382 36.52 5.36 24.06
N ASP A 383 37.17 5.36 25.22
CA ASP A 383 36.77 6.18 26.38
C ASP A 383 37.18 7.65 26.22
N GLN A 384 38.24 7.90 25.45
CA GLN A 384 38.71 9.24 25.12
C GLN A 384 38.09 9.76 23.82
N ILE A 385 38.04 11.09 23.67
CA ILE A 385 37.54 11.73 22.43
C ILE A 385 38.68 11.74 21.40
N LEU A 386 38.79 10.67 20.63
CA LEU A 386 39.77 10.53 19.55
C LEU A 386 39.16 10.88 18.18
N PRO A 387 39.72 11.86 17.43
CA PRO A 387 39.21 12.24 16.11
C PRO A 387 39.17 11.08 15.10
N SER A 388 40.14 10.16 15.20
CA SER A 388 40.20 8.94 14.38
C SER A 388 38.99 8.04 14.63
N ALA A 389 38.66 7.78 15.90
CA ALA A 389 37.48 6.98 16.27
C ALA A 389 36.18 7.62 15.76
N VAL A 390 36.06 8.96 15.85
CA VAL A 390 34.91 9.70 15.30
C VAL A 390 34.81 9.55 13.77
N PHE A 391 35.94 9.61 13.07
CA PHE A 391 36.00 9.43 11.62
C PHE A 391 35.52 8.02 11.22
N TYR A 392 36.01 6.97 11.88
CA TYR A 392 35.58 5.60 11.58
C TYR A 392 34.13 5.32 12.00
N ALA A 393 33.67 5.90 13.12
CA ALA A 393 32.29 5.80 13.57
C ALA A 393 31.29 6.40 12.57
N THR A 394 31.72 7.38 11.77
CA THR A 394 30.88 8.07 10.78
C THR A 394 31.01 7.50 9.38
N VAL A 395 32.24 7.43 8.88
CA VAL A 395 32.52 7.03 7.50
C VAL A 395 32.35 5.52 7.35
N GLY A 396 32.69 4.72 8.36
CA GLY A 396 32.59 3.26 8.33
C GLY A 396 31.17 2.77 8.04
N PRO A 397 30.16 3.12 8.85
CA PRO A 397 28.78 2.72 8.61
C PRO A 397 28.20 3.25 7.31
N LEU A 398 28.60 4.45 6.89
CA LEU A 398 28.14 5.04 5.63
C LEU A 398 28.71 4.30 4.42
N ALA A 399 30.02 4.03 4.41
CA ALA A 399 30.69 3.27 3.36
C ALA A 399 30.17 1.83 3.30
N PHE A 400 30.00 1.18 4.45
CA PHE A 400 29.40 -0.16 4.55
C PHE A 400 27.96 -0.17 4.01
N TYR A 401 27.14 0.81 4.37
CA TYR A 401 25.79 0.94 3.86
C TYR A 401 25.77 1.12 2.33
N LEU A 402 26.61 2.01 1.78
CA LEU A 402 26.70 2.21 0.33
C LEU A 402 27.18 0.96 -0.40
N ALA A 403 28.15 0.22 0.16
CA ALA A 403 28.63 -1.04 -0.38
C ALA A 403 27.52 -2.10 -0.39
N VAL A 404 26.83 -2.32 0.74
CA VAL A 404 25.70 -3.27 0.84
C VAL A 404 24.56 -2.87 -0.10
N GLN A 405 24.25 -1.58 -0.18
CA GLN A 405 23.19 -1.07 -1.05
C GLN A 405 23.51 -1.33 -2.53
N LYS A 406 24.74 -1.06 -2.97
CA LYS A 406 25.17 -1.24 -4.36
C LYS A 406 25.40 -2.70 -4.74
N LEU A 407 26.04 -3.49 -3.87
CA LEU A 407 26.47 -4.85 -4.18
C LEU A 407 25.40 -5.91 -3.90
N ILE A 408 24.51 -5.69 -2.94
CA ILE A 408 23.54 -6.73 -2.50
C ILE A 408 22.11 -6.27 -2.76
N ILE A 409 21.71 -5.10 -2.26
CA ILE A 409 20.29 -4.70 -2.27
C ILE A 409 19.81 -4.34 -3.69
N MET A 410 20.55 -3.49 -4.42
CA MET A 410 20.17 -3.09 -5.78
C MET A 410 20.03 -4.27 -6.76
N PRO A 411 20.97 -5.22 -6.87
CA PRO A 411 20.79 -6.35 -7.78
C PRO A 411 19.62 -7.25 -7.36
N TYR A 412 19.44 -7.49 -6.06
CA TYR A 412 18.32 -8.30 -5.56
C TYR A 412 16.95 -7.68 -5.90
N VAL A 413 16.78 -6.38 -5.66
CA VAL A 413 15.52 -5.67 -5.93
C VAL A 413 15.25 -5.59 -7.43
N ARG A 414 16.29 -5.43 -8.28
CA ARG A 414 16.13 -5.47 -9.74
C ARG A 414 15.67 -6.85 -10.21
N ALA A 415 16.30 -7.91 -9.74
CA ALA A 415 15.89 -9.27 -10.07
C ALA A 415 14.44 -9.57 -9.65
N GLN A 416 14.00 -9.10 -8.47
CA GLN A 416 12.60 -9.21 -8.06
C GLN A 416 11.64 -8.46 -8.98
N LYS A 417 11.97 -7.20 -9.34
CA LYS A 417 11.14 -6.41 -10.26
C LYS A 417 11.05 -7.05 -11.64
N GLU A 418 12.13 -7.66 -12.12
CA GLU A 418 12.14 -8.40 -13.39
C GLU A 418 11.22 -9.62 -13.31
N GLN A 419 11.28 -10.42 -12.24
CA GLN A 419 10.38 -11.56 -12.05
C GLN A 419 8.91 -11.14 -11.94
N GLU A 420 8.61 -10.04 -11.24
CA GLU A 420 7.25 -9.50 -11.16
C GLU A 420 6.75 -9.03 -12.52
N LEU A 421 7.62 -8.38 -13.31
CA LEU A 421 7.31 -7.95 -14.66
C LEU A 421 7.06 -9.13 -15.60
N GLU A 422 7.85 -10.20 -15.48
CA GLU A 422 7.67 -11.45 -16.24
C GLU A 422 6.33 -12.10 -15.93
N LYS A 423 6.00 -12.28 -14.64
CA LYS A 423 4.68 -12.79 -14.23
C LYS A 423 3.54 -11.92 -14.76
N HIS A 424 3.68 -10.61 -14.71
CA HIS A 424 2.67 -9.70 -15.25
C HIS A 424 2.51 -9.86 -16.77
N LYS A 425 3.61 -10.07 -17.51
CA LYS A 425 3.57 -10.34 -18.95
C LYS A 425 2.91 -11.68 -19.25
N GLU A 426 3.20 -12.73 -18.48
CA GLU A 426 2.58 -14.06 -18.63
C GLU A 426 1.07 -14.00 -18.40
N VAL A 427 0.63 -13.39 -17.29
CA VAL A 427 -0.80 -13.20 -16.97
C VAL A 427 -1.50 -12.38 -18.07
N SER A 428 -0.87 -11.29 -18.52
CA SER A 428 -1.42 -10.48 -19.61
C SER A 428 -1.53 -11.28 -20.91
N ALA A 429 -0.56 -12.14 -21.22
CA ALA A 429 -0.57 -12.97 -22.41
C ALA A 429 -1.66 -14.06 -22.35
N SER A 430 -1.84 -14.72 -21.21
CA SER A 430 -2.91 -15.70 -21.02
C SER A 430 -4.30 -15.06 -21.13
N ASP A 431 -4.47 -13.85 -20.58
CA ASP A 431 -5.73 -13.11 -20.65
C ASP A 431 -6.07 -12.70 -22.10
N ILE A 432 -5.07 -12.27 -22.87
CA ILE A 432 -5.24 -11.95 -24.29
C ILE A 432 -5.66 -13.20 -25.08
N ALA A 433 -5.04 -14.36 -24.81
CA ALA A 433 -5.38 -15.61 -25.47
C ALA A 433 -6.81 -16.08 -25.13
N ARG A 434 -7.20 -16.01 -23.84
CA ARG A 434 -8.55 -16.35 -23.37
C ARG A 434 -9.61 -15.48 -24.04
N ARG A 435 -9.40 -14.16 -24.06
CA ARG A 435 -10.31 -13.21 -24.71
C ARG A 435 -10.44 -13.43 -26.22
N LYS A 436 -9.37 -13.86 -26.89
CA LYS A 436 -9.42 -14.21 -28.32
C LYS A 436 -10.32 -15.43 -28.57
N GLN A 437 -10.23 -16.45 -27.73
CA GLN A 437 -11.09 -17.65 -27.83
C GLN A 437 -12.56 -17.32 -27.53
N GLU A 438 -12.83 -16.52 -26.50
CA GLU A 438 -14.18 -16.03 -26.17
C GLU A 438 -14.79 -15.24 -27.33
N ALA A 439 -14.01 -14.37 -27.97
CA ALA A 439 -14.41 -13.62 -29.14
C ALA A 439 -14.76 -14.52 -30.33
N GLU A 440 -13.90 -15.50 -30.65
CA GLU A 440 -14.13 -16.47 -31.74
C GLU A 440 -15.40 -17.31 -31.50
N ALA A 441 -15.63 -17.75 -30.26
CA ALA A 441 -16.85 -18.47 -29.89
C ALA A 441 -18.11 -17.61 -30.07
N ALA A 442 -18.08 -16.33 -29.66
CA ALA A 442 -19.19 -15.41 -29.87
C ALA A 442 -19.51 -15.20 -31.36
N VAL A 443 -18.50 -15.14 -32.23
CA VAL A 443 -18.70 -15.05 -33.70
C VAL A 443 -19.45 -16.28 -34.21
N LEU A 444 -19.06 -17.49 -33.80
CA LEU A 444 -19.70 -18.73 -34.22
C LEU A 444 -21.18 -18.77 -33.85
N LEU A 445 -21.53 -18.32 -32.64
CA LEU A 445 -22.93 -18.28 -32.18
C LEU A 445 -23.79 -17.26 -32.94
N MET A 446 -23.18 -16.17 -33.42
CA MET A 446 -23.86 -15.19 -34.26
C MET A 446 -24.12 -15.71 -35.69
N GLN A 447 -23.39 -16.72 -36.18
CA GLN A 447 -23.53 -17.16 -37.56
C GLN A 447 -24.93 -17.69 -37.90
N GLU A 448 -25.58 -18.42 -36.99
CA GLU A 448 -26.93 -18.94 -37.24
C GLU A 448 -27.99 -17.83 -37.28
N SER A 449 -27.87 -16.85 -36.39
CA SER A 449 -28.78 -15.71 -36.36
C SER A 449 -28.54 -14.79 -37.57
N VAL A 450 -27.29 -14.60 -37.97
CA VAL A 450 -26.93 -13.88 -39.19
C VAL A 450 -27.50 -14.56 -40.43
N LYS A 451 -27.43 -15.89 -40.56
CA LYS A 451 -28.06 -16.62 -41.69
C LYS A 451 -29.55 -16.32 -41.79
N ARG A 452 -30.28 -16.38 -40.67
CA ARG A 452 -31.72 -16.05 -40.65
C ARG A 452 -32.00 -14.60 -41.03
N ILE A 453 -31.13 -13.67 -40.64
CA ILE A 453 -31.24 -12.26 -41.01
C ILE A 453 -30.96 -12.07 -42.51
N ILE A 454 -29.97 -12.77 -43.06
CA ILE A 454 -29.66 -12.77 -44.50
C ILE A 454 -30.88 -13.28 -45.29
N ASP A 455 -31.45 -14.43 -44.94
CA ASP A 455 -32.63 -14.99 -45.62
C ASP A 455 -33.86 -14.05 -45.55
N ALA A 456 -34.05 -13.41 -44.38
CA ALA A 456 -35.16 -12.46 -44.16
C ALA A 456 -34.97 -11.13 -44.90
N GLU A 457 -33.75 -10.66 -45.08
CA GLU A 457 -33.45 -9.48 -45.90
C GLU A 457 -33.43 -9.83 -47.39
N GLU A 458 -32.99 -11.03 -47.79
CA GLU A 458 -33.00 -11.50 -49.18
C GLU A 458 -34.43 -11.59 -49.73
N SER A 459 -35.37 -12.15 -48.94
CA SER A 459 -36.80 -12.17 -49.29
C SER A 459 -37.44 -10.79 -49.42
N LYS A 460 -36.82 -9.75 -48.84
CA LYS A 460 -37.28 -8.36 -48.89
C LYS A 460 -36.45 -7.49 -49.85
N MET A 461 -35.47 -8.08 -50.54
CA MET A 461 -34.45 -7.36 -51.34
C MET A 461 -33.76 -6.23 -50.54
N GLY A 462 -33.33 -6.55 -49.33
CA GLY A 462 -32.72 -5.63 -48.37
C GLY A 462 -31.20 -5.60 -48.37
N LEU A 463 -30.62 -4.98 -47.33
CA LEU A 463 -29.18 -4.74 -47.21
C LEU A 463 -28.45 -6.00 -46.70
N ILE A 464 -27.46 -6.49 -47.45
CA ILE A 464 -26.58 -7.61 -47.05
C ILE A 464 -25.13 -7.13 -47.13
N ILE A 465 -24.40 -7.30 -46.02
CA ILE A 465 -22.98 -6.97 -45.88
C ILE A 465 -22.17 -8.18 -46.32
N LEU A 466 -21.41 -8.06 -47.40
CA LEU A 466 -20.60 -9.17 -47.92
C LEU A 466 -19.25 -9.26 -47.20
N ASN A 467 -18.58 -8.13 -46.99
CA ASN A 467 -17.26 -8.08 -46.35
C ASN A 467 -17.11 -6.78 -45.54
N ALA A 468 -16.71 -6.90 -44.28
CA ALA A 468 -16.38 -5.76 -43.43
C ALA A 468 -15.15 -6.02 -42.55
N TRP A 469 -14.21 -5.09 -42.59
CA TRP A 469 -12.91 -5.21 -41.93
C TRP A 469 -12.67 -4.05 -40.97
N TYR A 470 -12.14 -4.36 -39.78
CA TYR A 470 -11.81 -3.39 -38.74
C TYR A 470 -10.33 -3.48 -38.36
N GLY A 471 -9.58 -2.39 -38.52
CA GLY A 471 -8.17 -2.37 -38.15
C GLY A 471 -7.41 -1.16 -38.70
N LYS A 472 -6.09 -1.15 -38.45
CA LYS A 472 -5.20 -0.10 -38.96
C LYS A 472 -4.78 -0.46 -40.39
N PHE A 473 -5.44 0.13 -41.37
CA PHE A 473 -5.09 -0.04 -42.78
C PHE A 473 -3.90 0.87 -43.10
N VAL A 474 -2.77 0.29 -43.47
CA VAL A 474 -1.62 1.05 -43.99
C VAL A 474 -1.93 1.44 -45.43
N SER A 475 -1.96 2.74 -45.72
CA SER A 475 -2.04 3.24 -47.10
C SER A 475 -0.66 3.09 -47.73
N ASP A 476 -0.62 2.47 -48.91
CA ASP A 476 0.58 2.02 -49.58
C ASP A 476 1.50 3.20 -49.95
N ASN A 477 2.39 3.58 -49.04
CA ASN A 477 3.56 4.41 -49.28
C ASN A 477 4.57 4.20 -48.14
N ASN A 478 5.71 3.60 -48.50
CA ASN A 478 6.89 3.26 -47.69
C ASN A 478 6.89 1.96 -46.87
N GLN A 479 7.59 0.97 -47.45
CA GLN A 479 8.58 0.07 -46.84
C GLN A 479 8.55 -0.07 -45.30
N LYS A 480 7.55 -0.78 -44.79
CA LYS A 480 7.72 -1.77 -43.71
C LYS A 480 6.48 -2.66 -43.71
N ARG A 481 6.65 -3.93 -44.08
CA ARG A 481 5.61 -4.97 -43.97
C ARG A 481 5.37 -5.28 -42.49
N GLU A 482 4.76 -4.37 -41.74
CA GLU A 482 3.99 -4.78 -40.58
C GLU A 482 2.69 -5.36 -41.12
N SER A 483 2.42 -6.65 -40.83
CA SER A 483 1.14 -7.28 -41.18
C SER A 483 0.03 -6.41 -40.61
N ALA A 484 -0.75 -5.77 -41.48
CA ALA A 484 -1.89 -4.97 -41.05
C ALA A 484 -2.76 -5.85 -40.15
N LYS A 485 -2.85 -5.48 -38.88
CA LYS A 485 -3.68 -6.18 -37.90
C LYS A 485 -5.12 -5.79 -38.16
N VAL A 486 -5.73 -6.53 -39.07
CA VAL A 486 -7.10 -6.35 -39.55
C VAL A 486 -7.93 -7.52 -39.04
N ILE A 487 -9.09 -7.20 -38.48
CA ILE A 487 -10.06 -8.15 -37.95
C ILE A 487 -11.26 -8.17 -38.89
N ASP A 488 -11.77 -9.35 -39.21
CA ASP A 488 -13.04 -9.50 -39.91
C ASP A 488 -14.20 -9.27 -38.94
N VAL A 489 -15.05 -8.29 -39.25
CA VAL A 489 -16.22 -7.89 -38.46
C VAL A 489 -17.54 -8.06 -39.24
N THR A 490 -17.52 -8.84 -40.31
CA THR A 490 -18.66 -9.03 -41.23
C THR A 490 -19.88 -9.59 -40.51
N VAL A 491 -19.71 -10.68 -39.75
CA VAL A 491 -20.80 -11.38 -39.05
C VAL A 491 -21.47 -10.46 -38.03
N GLN A 492 -20.68 -9.72 -37.28
CA GLN A 492 -21.14 -8.84 -36.20
C GLN A 492 -21.93 -7.65 -36.75
N LEU A 493 -21.45 -7.05 -37.84
CA LEU A 493 -22.17 -5.96 -38.51
C LEU A 493 -23.44 -6.45 -39.18
N GLN A 494 -23.42 -7.64 -39.79
CA GLN A 494 -24.61 -8.21 -40.43
C GLN A 494 -25.71 -8.48 -39.41
N CYS A 495 -25.35 -8.89 -38.19
CA CYS A 495 -26.29 -9.10 -37.08
C CYS A 495 -27.05 -7.83 -36.66
N LEU A 496 -26.52 -6.64 -36.99
CA LEU A 496 -27.11 -5.34 -36.63
C LEU A 496 -27.99 -4.75 -37.74
N VAL A 497 -28.06 -5.38 -38.91
CA VAL A 497 -28.92 -4.94 -40.00
C VAL A 497 -30.38 -5.26 -39.67
N LYS A 498 -31.27 -4.29 -39.85
CA LYS A 498 -32.71 -4.47 -39.67
C LYS A 498 -33.50 -3.59 -40.63
N ASP A 499 -34.52 -4.16 -41.27
CA ASP A 499 -35.42 -3.46 -42.18
C ASP A 499 -34.63 -2.73 -43.27
N SER A 500 -33.63 -3.44 -43.82
CA SER A 500 -32.74 -3.00 -44.89
C SER A 500 -31.89 -1.76 -44.57
N LYS A 501 -31.68 -1.47 -43.28
CA LYS A 501 -30.84 -0.36 -42.80
C LYS A 501 -29.82 -0.84 -41.77
N LEU A 502 -28.61 -0.30 -41.87
CA LEU A 502 -27.57 -0.44 -40.86
C LEU A 502 -27.40 0.91 -40.14
N ILE A 503 -27.82 0.99 -38.88
CA ILE A 503 -27.68 2.21 -38.07
C ILE A 503 -26.44 2.05 -37.19
N LEU A 504 -25.35 2.70 -37.62
CA LEU A 504 -24.13 2.80 -36.82
C LEU A 504 -24.15 4.11 -36.04
N THR A 505 -24.48 4.05 -34.74
CA THR A 505 -24.26 5.19 -33.82
C THR A 505 -22.77 5.41 -33.58
N GLU A 506 -22.32 6.60 -33.18
CA GLU A 506 -20.88 6.82 -32.90
C GLU A 506 -20.32 5.84 -31.85
N ALA A 507 -21.16 5.37 -30.91
CA ALA A 507 -20.86 4.32 -29.94
C ALA A 507 -20.71 2.91 -30.56
N SER A 508 -21.34 2.63 -31.70
CA SER A 508 -21.26 1.31 -32.37
C SER A 508 -19.92 1.05 -33.07
N LYS A 509 -19.14 2.10 -33.35
CA LYS A 509 -17.73 1.98 -33.80
C LYS A 509 -16.83 1.36 -32.72
N VAL A 510 -17.25 1.43 -31.46
CA VAL A 510 -16.50 0.92 -30.30
C VAL A 510 -16.91 -0.51 -29.96
N ARG A 511 -18.20 -0.87 -30.10
CA ARG A 511 -18.65 -2.26 -29.84
C ARG A 511 -18.01 -3.30 -30.77
N HIS A 512 -17.77 -2.98 -32.06
CA HIS A 512 -17.04 -3.88 -32.95
C HIS A 512 -15.55 -4.00 -32.60
N ALA A 513 -15.00 -2.98 -31.91
CA ALA A 513 -13.64 -2.97 -31.39
C ALA A 513 -13.49 -3.78 -30.09
N ASN A 514 -14.57 -3.96 -29.33
CA ASN A 514 -14.56 -4.67 -28.04
C ASN A 514 -14.38 -6.20 -28.17
N ILE A 515 -14.62 -6.77 -29.36
CA ILE A 515 -14.44 -8.21 -29.62
C ILE A 515 -12.95 -8.53 -29.89
N TYR A 516 -12.14 -7.55 -30.31
CA TYR A 516 -10.70 -7.73 -30.55
C TYR A 516 -9.91 -6.48 -30.16
N ARG A 517 -9.67 -6.33 -28.84
CA ARG A 517 -9.11 -5.13 -28.20
C ARG A 517 -7.57 -5.01 -28.28
N CYS A 518 -6.92 -5.55 -29.31
CA CYS A 518 -5.45 -5.61 -29.36
C CYS A 518 -4.80 -4.48 -30.19
N PHE A 519 -5.56 -3.60 -30.87
CA PHE A 519 -5.03 -2.55 -31.76
C PHE A 519 -5.72 -1.20 -31.61
N THR A 520 -5.15 -0.33 -30.78
CA THR A 520 -5.62 1.05 -30.57
C THR A 520 -4.57 2.06 -31.01
N SER A 521 -4.93 2.87 -32.01
CA SER A 521 -4.59 4.31 -32.13
C SER A 521 -4.98 4.91 -33.49
N MET A 522 -5.20 4.12 -34.54
CA MET A 522 -5.66 4.62 -35.85
C MET A 522 -6.37 3.52 -36.66
N SER A 523 -7.50 3.01 -36.17
CA SER A 523 -8.23 1.92 -36.83
C SER A 523 -9.41 2.50 -37.62
N CYS A 524 -9.50 2.22 -38.92
CA CYS A 524 -10.66 2.57 -39.73
C CYS A 524 -11.55 1.33 -39.90
N LEU A 525 -12.86 1.54 -40.07
CA LEU A 525 -13.78 0.52 -40.54
C LEU A 525 -13.91 0.68 -42.06
N LYS A 526 -13.64 -0.38 -42.83
CA LYS A 526 -13.83 -0.38 -44.28
C LYS A 526 -14.85 -1.46 -44.63
N VAL A 527 -15.95 -1.05 -45.25
CA VAL A 527 -16.96 -1.97 -45.80
C VAL A 527 -16.84 -1.90 -47.31
N CYS A 528 -16.57 -3.02 -47.96
CA CYS A 528 -16.14 -3.04 -49.36
C CYS A 528 -17.31 -3.28 -50.33
N ASP A 529 -18.22 -4.23 -50.03
CA ASP A 529 -19.24 -4.70 -51.00
C ASP A 529 -20.63 -4.92 -50.35
N PHE A 530 -21.70 -4.56 -51.08
CA PHE A 530 -23.12 -4.76 -50.73
C PHE A 530 -23.97 -5.05 -52.00
N SER A 531 -25.09 -5.78 -51.87
CA SER A 531 -26.05 -6.10 -52.96
C SER A 531 -27.23 -5.08 -53.05
N PRO A 532 -27.91 -4.81 -54.20
CA PRO A 532 -28.48 -3.50 -54.50
C PRO A 532 -29.99 -3.34 -54.25
N LYS A 533 -30.38 -2.23 -53.58
CA LYS A 533 -31.14 -1.07 -54.10
C LYS A 533 -31.44 -0.07 -52.97
N GLU A 534 -30.94 1.15 -53.14
CA GLU A 534 -31.09 2.36 -52.30
C GLU A 534 -30.91 2.25 -50.77
N VAL A 535 -29.69 2.50 -50.28
CA VAL A 535 -29.46 2.94 -48.90
C VAL A 535 -28.78 4.31 -48.91
N LYS A 536 -29.52 5.35 -48.49
CA LYS A 536 -28.96 6.67 -48.15
C LYS A 536 -28.10 6.55 -46.90
N LEU A 537 -26.78 6.42 -47.07
CA LEU A 537 -25.80 6.66 -46.00
C LEU A 537 -25.76 8.16 -45.68
N LYS A 538 -26.49 8.59 -44.65
CA LYS A 538 -26.36 9.94 -44.09
C LYS A 538 -25.36 9.90 -42.93
N VAL A 539 -24.07 9.93 -43.26
CA VAL A 539 -23.00 10.14 -42.28
C VAL A 539 -22.73 11.65 -42.24
N PRO A 540 -22.92 12.36 -41.11
CA PRO A 540 -22.42 13.72 -40.98
C PRO A 540 -20.88 13.65 -40.92
N PHE A 541 -20.24 13.81 -42.08
CA PHE A 541 -18.80 14.05 -42.17
C PHE A 541 -18.53 15.49 -41.76
N ASN A 542 -18.04 15.72 -40.55
CA ASN A 542 -17.51 17.02 -40.19
C ASN A 542 -16.18 17.23 -40.93
N LYS A 543 -16.18 18.16 -41.89
CA LYS A 543 -15.06 18.50 -42.77
C LYS A 543 -13.88 19.05 -41.96
N LYS A 544 -12.75 18.33 -41.90
CA LYS A 544 -11.39 18.92 -41.96
C LYS A 544 -10.37 17.94 -42.56
N LYS A 545 -10.40 17.78 -43.89
CA LYS A 545 -9.24 17.77 -44.82
C LYS A 545 -9.69 17.18 -46.17
N LYS A 546 -9.43 17.94 -47.23
CA LYS A 546 -9.64 17.53 -48.63
C LYS A 546 -8.68 16.40 -48.98
N SER A 547 -9.19 15.34 -49.61
CA SER A 547 -8.43 14.53 -50.58
C SER A 547 -9.41 14.02 -51.63
N VAL A 548 -9.18 14.46 -52.86
CA VAL A 548 -9.95 14.17 -54.08
C VAL A 548 -9.59 12.76 -54.55
N LEU A 549 -10.58 11.94 -54.94
CA LEU A 549 -10.36 10.81 -55.84
C LEU A 549 -11.48 10.76 -56.88
N HIS A 550 -11.07 10.82 -58.15
CA HIS A 550 -11.89 10.73 -59.35
C HIS A 550 -12.39 9.30 -59.57
N GLY A 551 -13.61 9.18 -60.09
CA GLY A 551 -14.10 7.92 -60.64
C GLY A 551 -13.74 7.81 -62.12
N SER A 552 -13.14 6.69 -62.51
CA SER A 552 -13.17 6.22 -63.89
C SER A 552 -14.20 5.09 -63.99
N ARG A 553 -15.20 5.28 -64.85
CA ARG A 553 -16.11 4.22 -65.30
C ARG A 553 -15.43 3.42 -66.42
N GLY A 554 -15.62 2.11 -66.38
CA GLY A 554 -15.18 1.11 -67.36
C GLY A 554 -15.38 -0.26 -66.75
#